data_AF-A0A6V8P8E5-F1
#
_entry.id   AF-A0A6V8P8E5-F1
#
_cell.length_a   1.000
_cell.length_b   1.000
_cell.length_c   1.000
_cell.angle_alpha   90.00
_cell.angle_beta   90.00
_cell.angle_gamma   90.00
#
_symmetry.space_group_name_H-M   'P 1'
#
loop_
_entity.id
_entity.type
_entity.pdbx_description
1 polymer ?
#
loop_
_entity_poly.entity_id
_entity_poly.type
_entity_poly.pdbx_seq_one_letter_code
_entity_poly.pdbx_strand_id
1 'polypeptide(L)'
;MGADAVSVLHIAPARNTDFHRITSPELSNLGETVIDVWTRLVRIEDRFISVSTERLFAKQLPEIQAWSEYVGKRYAWVQAGSMGS
;
A
#
# COMPACT_ATOMS: atom_id res chain seq x y z
N MET A 1 -2.35 14.69 27.61
CA MET A 1 -2.23 13.71 26.52
C MET A 1 -1.90 14.50 25.27
N GLY A 2 -0.65 14.47 24.81
CA GLY A 2 -0.24 15.16 23.59
C GLY A 2 0.70 14.21 22.86
N ALA A 3 0.34 13.84 21.63
CA ALA A 3 1.26 13.14 20.76
C ALA A 3 2.12 14.20 20.06
N ASP A 4 3.45 14.09 20.16
CA ASP A 4 4.39 15.02 19.54
C ASP A 4 4.50 14.81 18.01
N ALA A 5 4.16 13.61 17.55
CA ALA A 5 4.10 13.24 16.15
C ALA A 5 2.97 12.25 15.87
N VAL A 6 2.28 12.44 14.75
CA VAL A 6 1.27 11.56 14.18
C VAL A 6 1.70 11.25 12.76
N SER A 7 1.75 9.97 12.39
CA SER A 7 2.02 9.49 11.04
C SER A 7 0.90 8.57 10.59
N VAL A 8 0.66 8.53 9.28
CA VAL A 8 -0.33 7.64 8.65
C VAL A 8 0.39 6.54 7.88
N LEU A 9 0.09 5.29 8.22
CA LEU A 9 0.49 4.10 7.46
C LEU A 9 -0.72 3.59 6.68
N HIS A 10 -0.63 3.67 5.35
CA HIS A 10 -1.60 3.09 4.44
C HIS A 10 -1.13 1.70 3.98
N ILE A 11 -2.02 0.72 4.06
CA ILE A 11 -1.77 -0.68 3.65
C ILE A 11 -2.89 -1.13 2.71
N ALA A 12 -2.54 -1.53 1.50
CA ALA A 12 -3.48 -2.08 0.53
C ALA A 12 -2.82 -3.14 -0.37
N PRO A 13 -3.59 -4.07 -0.98
CA PRO A 13 -3.04 -4.98 -1.97
C PRO A 13 -2.49 -4.22 -3.18
N ALA A 14 -1.34 -4.64 -3.73
CA ALA A 14 -0.74 -3.99 -4.91
C ALA A 14 -1.68 -3.97 -6.14
N ARG A 15 -2.62 -4.93 -6.20
CA ARG A 15 -3.63 -5.02 -7.26
C ARG A 15 -4.90 -4.21 -7.02
N ASN A 16 -4.99 -3.44 -5.95
CA ASN A 16 -6.08 -2.49 -5.77
C ASN A 16 -5.88 -1.24 -6.65
N THR A 17 -5.85 -1.45 -7.98
CA THR A 17 -5.56 -0.40 -8.96
C THR A 17 -6.60 0.70 -8.98
N ASP A 18 -7.86 0.37 -8.61
CA ASP A 18 -8.94 1.35 -8.51
C ASP A 18 -8.65 2.44 -7.49
N PHE A 19 -7.94 2.10 -6.40
CA PHE A 19 -7.53 3.06 -5.38
C PHE A 19 -6.51 4.08 -5.90
N HIS A 20 -5.68 3.72 -6.88
CA HIS A 20 -4.69 4.66 -7.43
C HIS A 20 -5.32 5.75 -8.29
N ARG A 21 -6.56 5.55 -8.76
CA ARG A 21 -7.23 6.48 -9.66
C ARG A 21 -7.56 7.81 -8.95
N ILE A 22 -7.08 8.90 -9.54
CA ILE A 22 -7.47 10.26 -9.13
C ILE A 22 -8.85 10.56 -9.74
N THR A 23 -9.84 10.81 -8.88
CA THR A 23 -11.23 11.11 -9.31
C THR A 23 -11.54 12.60 -9.38
N SER A 24 -10.75 13.46 -8.73
CA SER A 24 -10.88 14.92 -8.79
C SER A 24 -9.89 15.47 -9.83
N PRO A 25 -10.36 16.06 -10.93
CA PRO A 25 -9.49 16.63 -11.97
C PRO A 25 -8.49 17.66 -11.43
N GLU A 26 -8.87 18.41 -10.40
CA GLU A 26 -8.05 19.45 -9.76
C GLU A 26 -6.78 18.89 -9.12
N LEU A 27 -6.80 17.61 -8.72
CA LEU A 27 -5.68 16.92 -8.09
C LEU A 27 -4.76 16.22 -9.10
N SER A 28 -5.16 16.12 -10.38
CA SER A 28 -4.37 15.43 -11.42
C SER A 28 -2.98 16.04 -11.66
N ASN A 29 -2.82 17.34 -11.42
CA ASN A 29 -1.53 18.02 -11.54
C ASN A 29 -0.57 17.71 -10.39
N LEU A 30 -1.07 17.12 -9.30
CA LEU A 30 -0.29 16.85 -8.09
C LEU A 30 0.31 15.44 -8.08
N GLY A 31 -0.03 14.56 -9.01
CA GLY A 31 0.53 13.22 -9.08
C GLY A 31 -0.19 12.33 -10.08
N GLU A 32 0.37 11.17 -10.37
CA GLU A 32 -0.23 10.18 -11.27
C GLU A 32 -1.18 9.24 -10.51
N THR A 33 -0.92 9.05 -9.22
CA THR A 33 -1.75 8.26 -8.31
C THR A 33 -2.19 9.05 -7.08
N VAL A 34 -3.24 8.58 -6.42
CA VAL A 34 -3.68 9.11 -5.11
C VAL A 34 -2.53 9.11 -4.08
N ILE A 35 -1.64 8.13 -4.12
CA ILE A 35 -0.47 8.05 -3.23
C ILE A 35 0.53 9.18 -3.51
N ASP A 36 0.79 9.49 -4.77
CA ASP A 36 1.68 10.59 -5.15
C ASP A 36 1.12 11.93 -4.67
N VAL A 37 -0.20 12.13 -4.86
CA VAL A 37 -0.90 13.33 -4.41
C VAL A 37 -0.77 13.49 -2.89
N TRP A 38 -1.04 12.43 -2.11
CA TRP A 38 -0.90 12.47 -0.65
C TRP A 38 0.54 12.76 -0.22
N THR A 39 1.52 12.12 -0.86
CA THR A 39 2.94 12.33 -0.57
C THR A 39 3.35 13.78 -0.82
N ARG A 40 2.82 14.44 -1.86
CA ARG A 40 3.10 15.87 -2.10
C ARG A 40 2.36 16.81 -1.14
N LEU A 41 1.16 16.46 -0.70
CA LEU A 41 0.38 17.28 0.24
C LEU A 41 0.95 17.21 1.65
N VAL A 42 1.40 16.03 2.07
CA VAL A 42 2.05 15.80 3.37
C VAL A 42 3.51 16.23 3.24
N ARG A 43 3.74 17.54 3.27
CA ARG A 43 5.05 18.20 3.06
C ARG A 43 6.18 17.75 4.01
N ILE A 44 5.85 17.02 5.06
CA ILE A 44 6.83 16.49 6.02
C ILE A 44 7.06 15.03 5.66
N GLU A 45 8.27 14.73 5.23
CA GLU A 45 8.76 13.38 4.99
C GLU A 45 8.47 12.50 6.24
N ASP A 46 8.15 11.21 6.03
CA ASP A 46 7.78 10.23 7.08
C ASP A 46 6.44 10.42 7.81
N ARG A 47 5.63 11.42 7.46
CA ARG A 47 4.27 11.57 8.01
C ARG A 47 3.21 10.78 7.24
N PHE A 48 3.56 10.28 6.06
CA PHE A 48 2.72 9.38 5.27
C PHE A 48 3.58 8.30 4.63
N ILE A 49 3.22 7.04 4.87
CA ILE A 49 3.86 5.86 4.27
C ILE A 49 2.76 5.01 3.65
N SER A 50 2.95 4.60 2.40
CA SER A 50 2.11 3.61 1.73
C SER A 50 2.93 2.36 1.44
N VAL A 51 2.45 1.20 1.88
CA VAL A 51 3.09 -0.10 1.63
C VAL A 51 2.06 -1.10 1.15
N SER A 52 2.44 -1.97 0.21
CA SER A 52 1.54 -3.03 -0.20
C SER A 52 1.50 -4.15 0.83
N THR A 53 0.35 -4.82 0.95
CA THR A 53 0.19 -6.00 1.81
C THR A 53 1.22 -7.08 1.46
N GLU A 54 1.47 -7.32 0.18
CA GLU A 54 2.44 -8.31 -0.32
C GLU A 54 3.85 -7.96 0.11
N ARG A 55 4.25 -6.67 0.02
CA ARG A 55 5.57 -6.22 0.44
C ARG A 55 5.74 -6.31 1.96
N LEU A 56 4.70 -5.96 2.71
CA LEU A 56 4.71 -6.01 4.17
C LEU A 56 4.86 -7.45 4.69
N PHE A 57 4.22 -8.41 4.04
CA PHE A 57 4.19 -9.81 4.45
C PHE A 57 5.05 -10.74 3.56
N ALA A 58 5.92 -10.18 2.72
CA ALA A 58 6.78 -10.96 1.82
C ALA A 58 7.72 -11.91 2.58
N LYS A 59 8.10 -11.53 3.80
CA LYS A 59 8.85 -12.41 4.70
C LYS A 59 7.87 -13.35 5.39
N GLN A 60 7.93 -14.63 5.01
CA GLN A 60 7.15 -15.70 5.62
C GLN A 60 7.57 -15.87 7.08
N LEU A 61 6.94 -15.11 7.98
CA LEU A 61 6.99 -15.37 9.40
C LEU A 61 6.17 -16.64 9.68
N PRO A 62 6.65 -17.58 10.50
CA PRO A 62 5.91 -18.81 10.82
C PRO A 62 4.49 -18.54 11.31
N GLU A 63 4.30 -17.43 12.03
CA GLU A 63 3.03 -17.00 12.61
C GLU A 63 1.98 -16.59 11.57
N ILE A 64 2.39 -16.19 10.36
CA ILE A 64 1.49 -15.75 9.29
C ILE A 64 1.28 -16.82 8.20
N GLN A 65 1.87 -18.00 8.35
CA GLN A 65 1.84 -19.07 7.34
C GLN A 65 0.41 -19.45 6.93
N ALA A 66 -0.49 -19.67 7.90
CA ALA A 66 -1.88 -20.00 7.63
C ALA A 66 -2.63 -18.90 6.87
N TRP A 67 -2.30 -17.64 7.15
CA TRP A 67 -2.85 -16.49 6.42
C TRP A 67 -2.31 -16.43 4.99
N SER A 68 -0.99 -16.64 4.80
CA SER A 68 -0.37 -16.69 3.47
C SER A 68 -0.97 -17.78 2.60
N GLU A 69 -1.24 -18.97 3.16
CA GLU A 69 -1.92 -20.06 2.46
C GLU A 69 -3.36 -19.71 2.07
N TYR A 70 -4.11 -19.08 2.98
CA TYR A 70 -5.46 -18.61 2.71
C TYR A 70 -5.48 -17.57 1.58
N VAL A 71 -4.60 -16.57 1.65
CA VAL A 71 -4.48 -15.51 0.64
C VAL A 71 -4.08 -16.09 -0.70
N GLY A 72 -3.11 -17.01 -0.74
CA GLY A 72 -2.69 -17.66 -1.98
C GLY A 72 -3.80 -18.48 -2.65
N LYS A 73 -4.65 -19.16 -1.86
CA LYS A 73 -5.82 -19.89 -2.38
C LYS A 73 -6.91 -18.96 -2.90
N ARG A 74 -7.14 -17.84 -2.21
CA ARG A 74 -8.23 -16.91 -2.52
C ARG A 74 -7.88 -15.95 -3.66
N TYR A 75 -6.62 -15.54 -3.75
CA TYR A 75 -6.14 -14.54 -4.68
C TYR A 75 -5.00 -15.11 -5.53
N ALA A 76 -5.36 -15.83 -6.59
CA ALA A 76 -4.41 -16.54 -7.47
C ALA A 76 -3.30 -15.63 -8.04
N TRP A 77 -3.56 -14.34 -8.17
CA TRP A 77 -2.60 -13.37 -8.65
C TRP A 77 -1.44 -13.07 -7.69
N VAL A 78 -1.59 -13.35 -6.39
CA VAL A 78 -0.54 -13.18 -5.39
C VAL A 78 0.62 -14.15 -5.66
N GLN A 79 0.30 -15.38 -6.11
CA GLN A 79 1.31 -16.39 -6.48
C GLN A 79 2.05 -15.99 -7.77
N ALA A 80 1.33 -15.44 -8.76
CA ALA A 80 1.89 -15.07 -10.06
C ALA A 80 2.85 -13.86 -10.01
N GLY A 81 2.71 -12.98 -9.02
CA GLY A 81 3.60 -11.81 -8.84
C GLY A 81 5.00 -12.13 -8.32
N SER A 82 5.23 -13.36 -7.84
CA SER A 82 6.53 -13.83 -7.32
C SER A 82 7.51 -14.26 -8.41
N MET A 83 7.08 -14.26 -9.68
CA MET A 83 7.84 -14.75 -10.84
C MET A 83 8.24 -13.63 -11.83
N GLY A 84 8.26 -12.37 -11.36
CA GLY A 84 8.78 -11.23 -12.12
C GLY A 84 9.71 -10.40 -11.22
N SER A 85 11.01 -10.70 -11.28
CA SER A 85 12.10 -9.81 -10.89
C SER A 85 12.95 -9.52 -12.12
#